data_AF-A0A351A1Z9-F1
#
_entry.id   AF-A0A351A1Z9-F1
#
_cell.length_a   1.000
_cell.length_b   1.000
_cell.length_c   1.000
_cell.angle_alpha   90.00
_cell.angle_beta   90.00
_cell.angle_gamma   90.00
#
_symmetry.space_group_name_H-M   'P 1'
#
loop_
_entity.id
_entity.type
_entity.pdbx_description
1 polymer ?
#
loop_
_entity_poly.entity_id
_entity_poly.type
_entity_poly.pdbx_seq_one_letter_code
_entity_poly.pdbx_strand_id
1 'polypeptide(L)'
;MLIEHLHAIQDAFGHLSMAHLRALSHWMGLPMAAVYETASFYAHFDIVRDEALPPPAVTIRVCDSLPCQLAGAQALHAALARDLDPTQVRVLRAPCMGRCDSAPVVEVGHRHLGNTTPGAVLAQLAGG
;
A
#
# COMPACT_ATOMS: atom_id res chain seq x y z
N MET A 1 -6.04 20.66 -3.91
CA MET A 1 -5.73 19.70 -2.81
C MET A 1 -6.52 18.39 -2.95
N LEU A 2 -6.74 17.80 -4.13
CA LEU A 2 -7.52 16.55 -4.25
C LEU A 2 -6.80 15.34 -3.62
N ILE A 3 -5.50 15.21 -3.89
CA ILE A 3 -4.66 14.12 -3.41
C ILE A 3 -4.66 14.02 -1.88
N GLU A 4 -4.57 15.15 -1.17
CA GLU A 4 -4.61 15.17 0.30
C GLU A 4 -5.92 14.65 0.87
N HIS A 5 -7.05 14.93 0.21
CA HIS A 5 -8.34 14.39 0.67
C HIS A 5 -8.45 12.89 0.40
N LEU A 6 -7.86 12.41 -0.71
CA LEU A 6 -7.78 10.97 -0.98
C LEU A 6 -6.91 10.26 0.07
N HIS A 7 -5.78 10.84 0.49
CA HIS A 7 -4.98 10.33 1.60
C HIS A 7 -5.79 10.30 2.90
N ALA A 8 -6.46 11.39 3.27
CA ALA A 8 -7.26 11.45 4.48
C ALA A 8 -8.37 10.38 4.53
N ILE A 9 -9.05 10.13 3.40
CA ILE A 9 -10.05 9.06 3.31
C ILE A 9 -9.39 7.69 3.41
N GLN A 10 -8.28 7.46 2.70
CA GLN A 10 -7.60 6.17 2.75
C GLN A 10 -7.06 5.86 4.15
N ASP A 11 -6.47 6.82 4.84
CA ASP A 11 -5.93 6.63 6.18
C ASP A 11 -7.06 6.37 7.20
N ALA A 12 -8.23 6.99 7.00
CA ALA A 12 -9.39 6.80 7.87
C ALA A 12 -10.13 5.46 7.64
N PHE A 13 -10.23 5.00 6.39
CA PHE A 13 -11.06 3.84 6.02
C PHE A 13 -10.26 2.62 5.50
N GLY A 14 -8.94 2.75 5.37
CA GLY A 14 -8.04 1.75 4.80
C GLY A 14 -8.14 1.58 3.27
N HIS A 15 -9.11 2.23 2.62
CA HIS A 15 -9.36 2.16 1.18
C HIS A 15 -10.31 3.27 0.71
N LEU A 16 -10.40 3.42 -0.60
CA LEU A 16 -11.29 4.35 -1.29
C LEU A 16 -12.47 3.59 -1.90
N SER A 17 -13.63 3.58 -1.22
CA SER A 17 -14.86 3.05 -1.80
C SER A 17 -15.41 4.00 -2.86
N MET A 18 -16.19 3.47 -3.80
CA MET A 18 -16.90 4.32 -4.77
C MET A 18 -17.85 5.31 -4.09
N ALA A 19 -18.42 4.97 -2.92
CA ALA A 19 -19.22 5.88 -2.14
C ALA A 19 -18.39 7.08 -1.63
N HIS A 20 -17.17 6.84 -1.14
CA HIS A 20 -16.26 7.91 -0.71
C HIS A 20 -15.86 8.81 -1.88
N LEU A 21 -15.52 8.24 -3.03
CA LEU A 21 -15.13 9.01 -4.21
C LEU A 21 -16.28 9.87 -4.74
N ARG A 22 -17.52 9.33 -4.78
CA ARG A 22 -18.72 10.08 -5.16
C ARG A 22 -19.01 11.22 -4.19
N ALA A 23 -18.90 10.97 -2.88
CA ALA A 23 -19.08 12.00 -1.86
C ALA A 23 -18.02 13.12 -1.99
N LEU A 24 -16.76 12.75 -2.21
CA LEU A 24 -15.67 13.70 -2.42
C LEU A 24 -15.87 14.54 -3.69
N SER A 25 -16.26 13.90 -4.80
CA SER A 25 -16.59 14.58 -6.06
C SER A 25 -17.68 15.63 -5.86
N HIS A 26 -18.76 15.28 -5.17
CA HIS A 26 -19.84 16.20 -4.86
C HIS A 26 -19.37 17.36 -3.96
N TRP A 27 -18.66 17.06 -2.88
CA TRP A 27 -18.20 18.06 -1.91
C TRP A 27 -17.19 19.06 -2.51
N MET A 28 -16.27 18.57 -3.36
CA MET A 28 -15.28 19.43 -4.03
C MET A 28 -15.82 20.13 -5.28
N GLY A 29 -17.03 19.78 -5.76
CA GLY A 29 -17.55 20.25 -7.04
C GLY A 29 -16.72 19.82 -8.25
N LEU A 30 -16.05 18.65 -8.17
CA LEU A 30 -15.21 18.12 -9.23
C LEU A 30 -15.92 17.00 -10.00
N PRO A 31 -15.68 16.86 -11.32
CA PRO A 31 -16.19 15.70 -12.08
C PRO A 31 -15.69 14.38 -11.47
N MET A 32 -16.59 13.40 -11.36
CA MET A 32 -16.23 12.08 -10.84
C MET A 32 -15.08 11.42 -11.63
N ALA A 33 -15.02 11.66 -12.94
CA ALA A 33 -13.92 11.19 -13.79
C ALA A 33 -12.55 11.70 -13.30
N ALA A 34 -12.43 13.00 -13.00
CA ALA A 34 -11.17 13.58 -12.51
C ALA A 34 -10.75 13.02 -11.14
N VAL A 35 -11.72 12.80 -10.25
CA VAL A 35 -11.47 12.18 -8.93
C VAL A 35 -11.01 10.74 -9.10
N TYR A 36 -11.72 9.96 -9.91
CA TYR A 36 -11.41 8.55 -10.17
C TYR A 36 -10.06 8.38 -10.88
N GLU A 37 -9.79 9.18 -11.91
CA GLU A 37 -8.52 9.16 -12.63
C GLU A 37 -7.36 9.45 -11.69
N THR A 38 -7.46 10.51 -10.87
CA THR A 38 -6.44 10.84 -9.87
C THR A 38 -6.24 9.68 -8.90
N ALA A 39 -7.32 9.12 -8.34
CA ALA A 39 -7.22 8.01 -7.40
C ALA A 39 -6.59 6.77 -8.05
N SER A 40 -6.95 6.45 -9.31
CA SER A 40 -6.46 5.25 -10.00
C SER A 40 -5.03 5.39 -10.54
N PHE A 41 -4.55 6.62 -10.74
CA PHE A 41 -3.21 6.89 -11.24
C PHE A 41 -2.12 6.61 -10.20
N TYR A 42 -2.37 6.95 -8.93
CA TYR A 42 -1.38 6.74 -7.87
C TYR A 42 -1.50 5.34 -7.27
N ALA A 43 -0.44 4.54 -7.42
CA ALA A 43 -0.33 3.19 -6.85
C ALA A 43 -0.46 3.11 -5.32
N HIS A 44 -0.46 4.25 -4.63
CA HIS A 44 -0.71 4.32 -3.20
C HIS A 44 -2.17 4.02 -2.86
N PHE A 45 -3.12 4.44 -3.70
CA PHE A 45 -4.54 4.37 -3.40
C PHE A 45 -5.17 3.01 -3.74
N ASP A 46 -5.94 2.49 -2.80
CA ASP A 46 -6.66 1.24 -2.87
C ASP A 46 -8.13 1.51 -3.18
N ILE A 47 -8.51 1.41 -4.46
CA ILE A 47 -9.90 1.62 -4.88
C ILE A 47 -10.69 0.33 -4.75
N VAL A 48 -11.80 0.37 -3.99
CA VAL A 48 -12.74 -0.72 -3.83
C VAL A 48 -14.04 -0.38 -4.56
N ARG A 49 -14.37 -1.20 -5.55
CA ARG A 49 -15.64 -1.11 -6.29
C ARG A 49 -16.78 -1.69 -5.47
N ASP A 50 -18.02 -1.31 -5.77
CA ASP A 50 -19.20 -1.56 -4.93
C ASP A 50 -19.42 -3.05 -4.57
N GLU A 51 -18.84 -4.01 -5.32
CA GLU A 51 -18.97 -5.46 -5.10
C GLU A 51 -17.66 -6.14 -4.65
N ALA A 52 -16.58 -5.39 -4.49
CA ALA A 52 -15.27 -5.94 -4.12
C ALA A 52 -15.09 -5.99 -2.60
N LEU A 53 -14.41 -7.03 -2.12
CA LEU A 53 -14.00 -7.10 -0.71
C LEU A 53 -12.92 -6.05 -0.43
N PRO A 54 -12.99 -5.37 0.73
CA PRO A 54 -11.94 -4.44 1.14
C PRO A 54 -10.62 -5.18 1.35
N PRO A 55 -9.48 -4.49 1.18
CA PRO A 55 -8.19 -5.10 1.44
C PRO A 55 -8.05 -5.47 2.92
N PRO A 56 -7.19 -6.46 3.24
CA PRO A 56 -6.78 -6.73 4.61
C PRO A 56 -6.26 -5.48 5.32
N ALA A 57 -6.48 -5.41 6.63
CA ALA A 57 -6.16 -4.24 7.45
C ALA A 57 -4.67 -3.87 7.40
N VAL A 58 -3.80 -4.84 7.18
CA VAL A 58 -2.36 -4.61 7.03
C VAL A 58 -1.95 -4.85 5.59
N THR A 59 -1.30 -3.84 5.00
CA THR A 59 -0.63 -3.99 3.71
C THR A 59 0.88 -3.80 3.87
N ILE A 60 1.62 -4.78 3.37
CA ILE A 60 3.08 -4.79 3.30
C ILE A 60 3.47 -4.49 1.87
N ARG A 61 4.32 -3.50 1.69
CA ARG A 61 4.84 -3.06 0.38
C ARG A 61 6.32 -3.38 0.29
N VAL A 62 6.70 -4.28 -0.61
CA VAL A 62 8.10 -4.67 -0.83
C VAL A 62 8.62 -3.91 -2.03
N CYS A 63 9.70 -3.15 -1.86
CA CYS A 63 10.34 -2.42 -2.96
C CYS A 63 10.84 -3.39 -4.04
N ASP A 64 10.41 -3.20 -5.29
CA ASP A 64 10.76 -4.05 -6.43
C ASP A 64 11.69 -3.34 -7.43
N SER A 65 12.42 -2.31 -6.99
CA SER A 65 13.41 -1.62 -7.82
C SER A 65 14.77 -2.32 -7.78
N LEU A 66 15.61 -2.04 -8.79
CA LEU A 66 16.86 -2.78 -9.05
C LEU A 66 17.76 -2.99 -7.81
N PRO A 67 18.08 -1.96 -6.97
CA PRO A 67 18.93 -2.19 -5.80
C PRO A 67 18.32 -3.18 -4.80
N CYS A 68 17.00 -3.12 -4.60
CA CYS A 68 16.29 -4.04 -3.72
C CYS A 68 16.21 -5.44 -4.34
N GLN A 69 16.02 -5.56 -5.65
CA GLN A 69 16.07 -6.86 -6.33
C GLN A 69 17.43 -7.52 -6.17
N LEU A 70 18.53 -6.78 -6.38
CA LEU A 70 19.90 -7.26 -6.16
C LEU A 70 20.15 -7.64 -4.69
N ALA A 71 19.51 -6.95 -3.75
CA ALA A 71 19.56 -7.25 -2.32
C ALA A 71 18.56 -8.35 -1.87
N GLY A 72 17.89 -9.04 -2.81
CA GLY A 72 17.04 -10.20 -2.50
C GLY A 72 15.55 -9.89 -2.26
N ALA A 73 15.05 -8.74 -2.69
CA ALA A 73 13.64 -8.35 -2.49
C ALA A 73 12.63 -9.36 -3.09
N GLN A 74 12.99 -10.05 -4.17
CA GLN A 74 12.13 -11.09 -4.75
C GLN A 74 11.95 -12.28 -3.81
N ALA A 75 13.04 -12.74 -3.18
CA ALA A 75 12.99 -13.82 -2.20
C ALA A 75 12.24 -13.38 -0.94
N LEU A 76 12.45 -12.14 -0.50
CA LEU A 76 11.72 -11.53 0.61
C LEU A 76 10.22 -11.47 0.35
N HIS A 77 9.79 -10.95 -0.81
CA HIS A 77 8.38 -10.93 -1.19
C HIS A 77 7.78 -12.33 -1.23
N ALA A 78 8.48 -13.30 -1.84
CA ALA A 78 7.99 -14.67 -1.93
C ALA A 78 7.85 -15.34 -0.55
N ALA A 79 8.80 -15.10 0.37
CA ALA A 79 8.70 -15.59 1.73
C ALA A 79 7.51 -14.98 2.47
N LEU A 80 7.35 -13.66 2.43
CA LEU A 80 6.23 -12.97 3.07
C LEU A 80 4.88 -13.42 2.51
N ALA A 81 4.75 -13.55 1.20
CA ALA A 81 3.51 -13.99 0.55
C ALA A 81 3.15 -15.46 0.86
N ARG A 82 4.14 -16.30 1.20
CA ARG A 82 3.93 -17.70 1.57
C ARG A 82 3.61 -17.86 3.06
N ASP A 83 4.30 -17.10 3.91
CA ASP A 83 4.31 -17.32 5.35
C ASP A 83 3.22 -16.52 6.08
N LEU A 84 2.56 -15.55 5.41
CA LEU A 84 1.48 -14.73 5.96
C LEU A 84 0.11 -15.14 5.41
N ASP A 85 -0.92 -15.07 6.26
CA ASP A 85 -2.31 -15.30 5.86
C ASP A 85 -2.82 -14.13 4.99
N PRO A 86 -3.19 -14.38 3.72
CA PRO A 86 -3.66 -13.34 2.79
C PRO A 86 -5.00 -12.71 3.21
N THR A 87 -5.75 -13.33 4.13
CA THR A 87 -6.98 -12.74 4.69
C THR A 87 -6.69 -11.67 5.74
N GLN A 88 -5.51 -11.72 6.37
CA GLN A 88 -5.08 -10.80 7.42
C GLN A 88 -4.08 -9.77 6.92
N VAL A 89 -3.20 -10.17 6.00
CA VAL A 89 -2.12 -9.33 5.50
C VAL A 89 -2.01 -9.41 3.99
N ARG A 90 -2.00 -8.25 3.34
CA ARG A 90 -1.78 -8.13 1.90
C ARG A 90 -0.32 -7.79 1.62
N VAL A 91 0.37 -8.60 0.83
CA VAL A 91 1.76 -8.35 0.41
C VAL A 91 1.75 -7.87 -1.04
N LEU A 92 2.27 -6.67 -1.29
CA LEU A 92 2.34 -6.03 -2.60
C LEU A 92 3.79 -5.73 -2.99
N ARG A 93 4.05 -5.72 -4.28
CA ARG A 93 5.23 -5.07 -4.84
C ARG A 93 4.99 -3.57 -4.93
N ALA A 94 6.01 -2.79 -4.61
CA ALA A 94 5.95 -1.34 -4.60
C ALA A 94 7.10 -0.73 -5.42
N PRO A 95 6.88 0.48 -5.99
CA PRO A 95 7.94 1.23 -6.66
C PRO A 95 9.04 1.65 -5.68
N CYS A 96 10.11 2.24 -6.22
CA CYS A 96 11.26 2.69 -5.44
C CYS A 96 10.85 3.62 -4.29
N MET A 97 11.31 3.30 -3.07
CA MET A 97 11.06 4.09 -1.85
C MET A 97 12.21 5.06 -1.52
N GLY A 98 13.19 5.22 -2.41
CA GLY A 98 14.31 6.16 -2.23
C GLY A 98 15.29 5.80 -1.11
N ARG A 99 15.29 4.54 -0.64
CA ARG A 99 16.09 4.05 0.50
C ARG A 99 17.10 2.98 0.10
N CYS A 100 17.74 3.19 -1.06
CA CYS A 100 18.60 2.21 -1.71
C CYS A 100 19.85 1.82 -0.88
N ASP A 101 20.29 2.71 0.00
CA ASP A 101 21.40 2.51 0.96
C ASP A 101 21.10 1.44 2.02
N SER A 102 19.81 1.18 2.27
CA SER A 102 19.32 0.19 3.22
C SER A 102 18.53 -0.93 2.54
N ALA A 103 18.86 -1.27 1.29
CA ALA A 103 18.19 -2.35 0.58
C ALA A 103 18.43 -3.73 1.25
N PRO A 104 17.44 -4.65 1.26
CA PRO A 104 16.09 -4.50 0.73
C PRO A 104 15.16 -3.71 1.69
N VAL A 105 14.22 -2.98 1.10
CA VAL A 105 13.30 -2.09 1.82
C VAL A 105 11.86 -2.60 1.74
N VAL A 106 11.18 -2.59 2.87
CA VAL A 106 9.75 -2.91 3.00
C VAL A 106 9.06 -1.82 3.78
N GLU A 107 7.85 -1.45 3.38
CA GLU A 107 6.94 -0.62 4.13
C GLU A 107 5.84 -1.49 4.76
N VAL A 108 5.64 -1.35 6.07
CA VAL A 108 4.55 -1.98 6.82
C VAL A 108 3.70 -0.86 7.41
N GLY A 109 2.46 -0.70 6.90
CA GLY A 109 1.66 0.48 7.20
C GLY A 109 2.34 1.74 6.65
N HIS A 110 2.82 2.62 7.54
CA HIS A 110 3.58 3.84 7.19
C HIS A 110 5.05 3.79 7.68
N ARG A 111 5.53 2.63 8.12
CA ARG A 111 6.92 2.47 8.61
C ARG A 111 7.76 1.73 7.60
N HIS A 112 8.89 2.34 7.25
CA HIS A 112 9.89 1.74 6.37
C HIS A 112 10.91 0.95 7.19
N LEU A 113 11.16 -0.30 6.79
CA LEU A 113 12.18 -1.20 7.32
C LEU A 113 13.25 -1.39 6.26
N GLY A 114 14.49 -1.02 6.58
CA GLY A 114 15.68 -1.25 5.75
C GLY A 114 16.49 -2.46 6.24
N ASN A 115 17.38 -2.96 5.38
CA ASN A 115 18.19 -4.17 5.59
C ASN A 115 17.34 -5.35 6.08
N THR A 116 16.12 -5.45 5.56
CA THR A 116 15.07 -6.21 6.22
C THR A 116 15.08 -7.68 5.83
N THR A 117 14.54 -8.49 6.72
CA THR A 117 14.36 -9.95 6.55
C THR A 117 12.90 -10.31 6.87
N PRO A 118 12.40 -11.49 6.44
CA PRO A 118 11.04 -11.91 6.78
C PRO A 118 10.78 -11.90 8.29
N GLY A 119 11.75 -12.31 9.10
CA GLY A 119 11.64 -12.31 10.56
C GLY A 119 11.50 -10.91 11.16
N ALA A 120 12.22 -9.91 10.63
CA ALA A 120 12.09 -8.52 11.07
C ALA A 120 10.69 -7.94 10.75
N VAL A 121 10.15 -8.28 9.58
CA VAL A 121 8.79 -7.88 9.19
C VAL A 121 7.74 -8.53 10.12
N LEU A 122 7.87 -9.83 10.41
CA LEU A 122 6.98 -10.54 11.34
C LEU A 122 7.03 -9.96 12.76
N ALA A 123 8.23 -9.62 13.25
CA ALA A 123 8.39 -8.96 14.54
C ALA A 123 7.70 -7.59 14.58
N GLN A 124 7.78 -6.81 13.49
CA GLN A 124 7.10 -5.53 13.38
C GLN A 124 5.57 -5.67 13.35
N LEU A 125 5.04 -6.75 12.77
CA LEU A 125 3.60 -7.06 12.80
C LEU A 125 3.12 -7.45 14.21
N ALA A 126 3.93 -8.19 14.95
CA ALA A 126 3.58 -8.65 16.31
C ALA A 126 3.71 -7.55 17.38
N GLY A 127 4.57 -6.56 17.15
CA GLY A 127 4.80 -5.43 18.06
C GLY A 127 3.96 -4.18 17.77
N GLY A 128 2.88 -4.32 16.98
CA GLY A 128 1.93 -3.26 16.66
C GLY A 128 1.16 -2.75 17.88
#